data_AF-A0A7C1VW66-F1
#
_entry.id   AF-A0A7C1VW66-F1
#
_cell.length_a   1.000
_cell.length_b   1.000
_cell.length_c   1.000
_cell.angle_alpha   90.00
_cell.angle_beta   90.00
_cell.angle_gamma   90.00
#
_symmetry.space_group_name_H-M   'P 1'
#
loop_
_entity.id
_entity.type
_entity.pdbx_description
1 polymer ?
#
loop_
_entity_poly.entity_id
_entity_poly.type
_entity_poly.pdbx_seq_one_letter_code
_entity_poly.pdbx_strand_id
1 'polypeptide(L)'
;MSINAFIDLYDYSENHLSINKEGVHIAATYQKTWNDGFGARGWKLDVSIGDPAIIASTRETGAKIPTSVLIHDMLDHLLSGFGISGHRSEAMALTQLSLRTGADIRPDYEQMVDEDIILGQVNGETLAEFLPPNLLNRLPETPQTDKQIITRLTEQLGINPLKECLVKRFYDLGEQGKTHALSSWKKTGLPEKRTEMGLALQKVLYSGDNAVEEKTCESAKGIFSIANTVCRLEIMETHHHKPIAQYLAQFA
;
A
#
# COMPACT_ATOMS: atom_id res chain seq x y z
N MET A 1 10.18 -7.07 12.09
CA MET A 1 9.43 -7.25 10.83
C MET A 1 10.43 -7.18 9.69
N SER A 2 10.21 -7.93 8.61
CA SER A 2 11.20 -8.21 7.57
C SER A 2 11.88 -6.94 7.03
N ILE A 3 13.22 -6.94 7.03
CA ILE A 3 14.11 -5.97 6.33
C ILE A 3 13.91 -6.04 4.81
N ASN A 4 13.19 -7.05 4.32
CA ASN A 4 12.96 -7.26 2.90
C ASN A 4 11.62 -6.63 2.49
N ALA A 5 11.70 -5.51 1.77
CA ALA A 5 10.54 -4.87 1.14
C ALA A 5 9.90 -5.74 0.04
N PHE A 6 10.58 -6.80 -0.41
CA PHE A 6 10.04 -7.81 -1.31
C PHE A 6 9.52 -9.01 -0.55
N ILE A 7 8.28 -9.39 -0.87
CA ILE A 7 7.55 -10.51 -0.29
C ILE A 7 7.12 -11.45 -1.41
N ASP A 8 7.27 -12.75 -1.21
CA ASP A 8 6.68 -13.74 -2.10
C ASP A 8 5.19 -13.88 -1.79
N LEU A 9 4.33 -13.83 -2.81
CA LEU A 9 2.88 -13.95 -2.63
C LEU A 9 2.47 -15.27 -1.96
N TYR A 10 3.28 -16.32 -2.08
CA TYR A 10 3.02 -17.62 -1.45
C TYR A 10 3.45 -17.69 0.02
N ASP A 11 4.14 -16.67 0.54
CA ASP A 11 4.52 -16.60 1.95
C ASP A 11 3.39 -16.06 2.84
N TYR A 12 2.34 -15.49 2.24
CA TYR A 12 1.16 -15.07 2.98
C TYR A 12 0.33 -16.27 3.42
N SER A 13 -0.23 -16.18 4.63
CA SER A 13 -1.23 -17.13 5.12
C SER A 13 -2.44 -17.14 4.18
N GLU A 14 -3.04 -18.32 3.95
CA GLU A 14 -4.26 -18.49 3.15
C GLU A 14 -5.44 -17.66 3.71
N ASN A 15 -5.40 -17.30 4.99
CA ASN A 15 -6.38 -16.41 5.62
C ASN A 15 -6.23 -14.94 5.21
N HIS A 16 -5.10 -14.54 4.61
CA HIS A 16 -4.83 -13.17 4.16
C HIS A 16 -4.87 -13.05 2.65
N LEU A 17 -4.19 -13.97 1.95
CA LEU A 17 -4.11 -14.04 0.51
C LEU A 17 -4.13 -15.50 0.08
N SER A 18 -5.00 -15.84 -0.85
CA SER A 18 -4.95 -17.14 -1.54
C SER A 18 -5.00 -16.94 -3.05
N ILE A 19 -4.20 -17.75 -3.76
CA ILE A 19 -4.12 -17.76 -5.22
C ILE A 19 -4.45 -19.19 -5.67
N ASN A 20 -5.51 -19.33 -6.46
CA ASN A 20 -5.96 -20.63 -6.94
C ASN A 20 -6.51 -20.51 -8.38
N LYS A 21 -7.08 -21.60 -8.91
CA LYS A 21 -7.62 -21.65 -10.28
C LYS A 21 -8.78 -20.69 -10.57
N GLU A 22 -9.48 -20.23 -9.54
CA GLU A 22 -10.62 -19.32 -9.62
C GLU A 22 -10.17 -17.85 -9.59
N GLY A 23 -8.93 -17.61 -9.15
CA GLY A 23 -8.30 -16.29 -9.12
C GLY A 23 -7.58 -16.03 -7.80
N VAL A 24 -7.59 -14.77 -7.41
CA VAL A 24 -6.96 -14.26 -6.18
C VAL A 24 -8.04 -13.86 -5.17
N HIS A 25 -7.87 -14.25 -3.91
CA HIS A 25 -8.76 -13.84 -2.82
C HIS A 25 -7.97 -13.13 -1.72
N ILE A 26 -8.43 -11.94 -1.34
CA ILE A 26 -7.77 -11.05 -0.38
C ILE A 26 -8.75 -10.78 0.76
N ALA A 27 -8.33 -11.06 1.99
CA ALA A 27 -9.13 -10.79 3.16
C ALA A 27 -8.97 -9.34 3.63
N ALA A 28 -10.09 -8.74 4.02
CA ALA A 28 -10.16 -7.41 4.60
C ALA A 28 -11.17 -7.37 5.74
N THR A 29 -10.95 -6.46 6.68
CA THR A 29 -11.83 -6.23 7.81
C THR A 29 -12.29 -4.79 7.79
N TYR A 30 -13.58 -4.57 8.00
CA TYR A 30 -14.14 -3.28 8.33
C TYR A 30 -14.30 -3.15 9.84
N GLN A 31 -13.94 -1.99 10.38
CA GLN A 31 -14.36 -1.57 11.71
C GLN A 31 -14.90 -0.14 11.67
N LYS A 32 -15.93 0.10 12.50
CA LYS A 32 -16.49 1.42 12.72
C LYS A 32 -15.49 2.36 13.42
N THR A 33 -14.65 1.79 14.28
CA THR A 33 -13.56 2.46 14.97
C THR A 33 -12.40 1.49 15.13
N TRP A 34 -11.22 1.84 14.62
CA TRP A 34 -9.99 1.07 14.84
C TRP A 34 -9.25 1.52 16.10
N ASN A 35 -8.69 0.58 16.86
CA ASN A 35 -7.82 0.87 18.00
C ASN A 35 -6.35 1.02 17.56
N ASP A 36 -6.09 1.91 16.61
CA ASP A 36 -4.77 2.18 16.01
C ASP A 36 -4.21 3.57 16.37
N GLY A 37 -4.85 4.26 17.32
CA GLY A 37 -4.49 5.63 17.72
C GLY A 37 -5.15 6.73 16.88
N PHE A 38 -5.69 6.40 15.70
CA PHE A 38 -6.44 7.34 14.86
C PHE A 38 -7.95 7.21 15.08
N GLY A 39 -8.44 6.03 15.48
CA GLY A 39 -9.87 5.80 15.66
C GLY A 39 -10.66 5.87 14.35
N ALA A 40 -9.96 5.82 13.21
CA ALA A 40 -10.58 5.98 11.91
C ALA A 40 -11.54 4.82 11.64
N ARG A 41 -12.60 5.12 10.90
CA ARG A 41 -13.53 4.12 10.37
C ARG A 41 -13.03 3.63 9.02
N GLY A 42 -13.20 2.35 8.75
CA GLY A 42 -13.07 1.82 7.38
C GLY A 42 -12.50 0.43 7.33
N TRP A 43 -12.02 0.08 6.15
CA TRP A 43 -11.43 -1.20 5.80
C TRP A 43 -9.92 -1.18 6.00
N LYS A 44 -9.37 -2.31 6.43
CA LYS A 44 -7.96 -2.66 6.33
C LYS A 44 -7.84 -4.04 5.71
N LEU A 45 -6.76 -4.28 4.96
CA LEU A 45 -6.39 -5.64 4.59
C LEU A 45 -6.04 -6.42 5.85
N ASP A 46 -6.44 -7.69 5.94
CA ASP A 46 -6.19 -8.47 7.16
C ASP A 46 -4.68 -8.62 7.43
N VAL A 47 -3.86 -8.60 6.38
CA VAL A 47 -2.40 -8.61 6.47
C VAL A 47 -1.78 -7.35 7.09
N SER A 48 -2.48 -6.21 7.05
CA SER A 48 -2.02 -4.97 7.70
C SER A 48 -2.61 -4.76 9.10
N ILE A 49 -3.47 -5.68 9.58
CA ILE A 49 -4.01 -5.59 10.94
C ILE A 49 -2.86 -5.77 11.94
N GLY A 50 -2.57 -4.71 12.68
CA GLY A 50 -1.48 -4.64 13.65
C GLY A 50 -0.29 -3.79 13.21
N ASP A 51 -0.28 -3.32 11.95
CA ASP A 51 0.67 -2.32 11.50
C ASP A 51 0.17 -0.91 11.88
N PRO A 52 0.87 -0.18 12.78
CA PRO A 52 0.44 1.15 13.21
C PRO A 52 0.61 2.23 12.12
N ALA A 53 1.40 1.97 11.07
CA ALA A 53 1.58 2.90 9.97
C ALA A 53 0.43 2.87 8.96
N ILE A 54 -0.40 1.82 8.99
CA ILE A 54 -1.52 1.65 8.06
C ILE A 54 -2.83 2.07 8.71
N ILE A 55 -3.43 3.12 8.18
CA ILE A 55 -4.73 3.63 8.62
C ILE A 55 -5.87 2.97 7.84
N ALA A 56 -7.05 2.97 8.44
CA ALA A 56 -8.24 2.45 7.78
C ALA A 56 -8.66 3.35 6.61
N SER A 57 -9.15 2.75 5.53
CA SER A 57 -9.61 3.47 4.35
C SER A 57 -11.06 3.13 4.01
N THR A 58 -11.79 4.10 3.47
CA THR A 58 -13.17 3.94 3.04
C THR A 58 -13.24 3.76 1.52
N ARG A 59 -14.45 3.78 0.96
CA ARG A 59 -14.66 3.89 -0.49
C ARG A 59 -14.20 5.22 -1.11
N GLU A 60 -13.83 6.22 -0.31
CA GLU A 60 -13.49 7.54 -0.84
C GLU A 60 -12.19 7.52 -1.65
N THR A 61 -12.17 8.31 -2.73
CA THR A 61 -11.03 8.41 -3.64
C THR A 61 -10.39 9.79 -3.54
N GLY A 62 -9.13 9.90 -3.96
CA GLY A 62 -8.49 11.19 -4.14
C GLY A 62 -9.07 11.98 -5.33
N ALA A 63 -8.71 13.25 -5.45
CA ALA A 63 -9.19 14.11 -6.54
C ALA A 63 -8.69 13.68 -7.93
N LYS A 64 -7.51 13.04 -8.00
CA LYS A 64 -6.84 12.67 -9.26
C LYS A 64 -6.84 11.17 -9.54
N ILE A 65 -6.93 10.34 -8.51
CA ILE A 65 -6.81 8.88 -8.61
C ILE A 65 -8.19 8.27 -8.34
N PRO A 66 -8.79 7.55 -9.29
CA PRO A 66 -10.17 7.07 -9.20
C PRO A 66 -10.33 5.80 -8.35
N THR A 67 -9.35 5.48 -7.51
CA THR A 67 -9.36 4.32 -6.61
C THR A 67 -8.92 4.74 -5.22
N SER A 68 -9.50 4.13 -4.19
CA SER A 68 -9.19 4.42 -2.79
C SER A 68 -7.83 3.84 -2.38
N VAL A 69 -7.37 4.25 -1.20
CA VAL A 69 -6.15 3.70 -0.57
C VAL A 69 -6.23 2.18 -0.42
N LEU A 70 -7.39 1.61 -0.08
CA LEU A 70 -7.55 0.15 0.00
C LEU A 70 -7.21 -0.56 -1.32
N ILE A 71 -7.60 0.02 -2.45
CA ILE A 71 -7.32 -0.57 -3.76
C ILE A 71 -5.85 -0.42 -4.13
N HIS A 72 -5.21 0.66 -3.70
CA HIS A 72 -3.77 0.84 -3.79
C HIS A 72 -3.02 -0.23 -2.99
N ASP A 73 -3.39 -0.43 -1.73
CA ASP A 73 -2.85 -1.47 -0.85
C ASP A 73 -2.98 -2.87 -1.47
N MET A 74 -4.11 -3.18 -2.11
CA MET A 74 -4.31 -4.47 -2.78
C MET A 74 -3.43 -4.61 -4.02
N LEU A 75 -3.55 -3.70 -4.99
CA LEU A 75 -2.97 -3.90 -6.31
C LEU A 75 -1.50 -3.52 -6.38
N ASP A 76 -1.14 -2.43 -5.72
CA ASP A 76 0.14 -1.77 -5.89
C ASP A 76 1.16 -2.15 -4.81
N HIS A 77 0.69 -2.56 -3.61
CA HIS A 77 1.52 -3.23 -2.59
C HIS A 77 1.39 -4.75 -2.67
N LEU A 78 0.26 -5.29 -2.21
CA LEU A 78 0.11 -6.72 -1.90
C LEU A 78 0.34 -7.61 -3.13
N LEU A 79 -0.40 -7.39 -4.22
CA LEU A 79 -0.27 -8.21 -5.44
C LEU A 79 0.99 -7.90 -6.26
N SER A 80 1.65 -6.78 -5.97
CA SER A 80 2.98 -6.47 -6.49
C SER A 80 4.10 -7.14 -5.67
N GLY A 81 3.75 -7.80 -4.56
CA GLY A 81 4.69 -8.53 -3.69
C GLY A 81 5.59 -7.59 -2.90
N PHE A 82 5.06 -6.44 -2.49
CA PHE A 82 5.78 -5.49 -1.63
C PHE A 82 5.29 -5.56 -0.18
N GLY A 83 6.13 -5.10 0.75
CA GLY A 83 5.68 -4.78 2.11
C GLY A 83 4.47 -3.85 2.09
N ILE A 84 3.53 -4.04 3.02
CA ILE A 84 2.32 -3.21 3.08
C ILE A 84 2.58 -1.81 3.64
N SER A 85 3.74 -1.61 4.28
CA SER A 85 4.17 -0.35 4.88
C SER A 85 5.67 -0.11 4.68
N GLY A 86 6.12 1.07 5.10
CA GLY A 86 7.51 1.52 5.04
C GLY A 86 7.83 2.29 3.76
N HIS A 87 8.70 3.29 3.86
CA HIS A 87 8.97 4.24 2.76
C HIS A 87 9.49 3.57 1.50
N ARG A 88 10.30 2.51 1.65
CA ARG A 88 10.81 1.75 0.51
C ARG A 88 9.71 1.02 -0.24
N SER A 89 8.81 0.37 0.49
CA SER A 89 7.66 -0.33 -0.10
C SER A 89 6.73 0.67 -0.76
N GLU A 90 6.45 1.80 -0.12
CA GLU A 90 5.64 2.90 -0.65
C GLU A 90 6.22 3.46 -1.95
N ALA A 91 7.54 3.67 -2.01
CA ALA A 91 8.23 4.11 -3.23
C ALA A 91 7.90 3.20 -4.43
N MET A 92 7.96 1.89 -4.19
CA MET A 92 7.72 0.85 -5.19
C MET A 92 6.24 0.77 -5.58
N ALA A 93 5.35 0.83 -4.59
CA ALA A 93 3.91 0.78 -4.80
C ALA A 93 3.39 2.02 -5.55
N LEU A 94 3.83 3.23 -5.20
CA LEU A 94 3.48 4.45 -5.93
C LEU A 94 3.94 4.37 -7.40
N THR A 95 5.08 3.74 -7.69
CA THR A 95 5.48 3.49 -9.09
C THR A 95 4.49 2.56 -9.80
N GLN A 96 3.97 1.52 -9.15
CA GLN A 96 2.93 0.66 -9.74
C GLN A 96 1.60 1.40 -9.91
N LEU A 97 1.22 2.22 -8.93
CA LEU A 97 0.06 3.09 -8.99
C LEU A 97 0.13 4.05 -10.18
N SER A 98 1.28 4.69 -10.39
CA SER A 98 1.53 5.57 -11.54
C SER A 98 1.41 4.81 -12.86
N LEU A 99 2.03 3.62 -12.97
CA LEU A 99 1.92 2.78 -14.17
C LEU A 99 0.48 2.34 -14.45
N ARG A 100 -0.30 2.09 -13.40
CA ARG A 100 -1.70 1.65 -13.49
C ARG A 100 -2.67 2.79 -13.82
N THR A 101 -2.41 4.00 -13.34
CA THR A 101 -3.39 5.10 -13.39
C THR A 101 -2.97 6.29 -14.24
N GLY A 102 -1.70 6.38 -14.62
CA GLY A 102 -1.09 7.55 -15.25
C GLY A 102 -0.90 8.74 -14.30
N ALA A 103 -1.09 8.55 -12.99
CA ALA A 103 -0.95 9.62 -12.01
C ALA A 103 0.52 10.07 -11.87
N ASP A 104 0.69 11.38 -11.68
CA ASP A 104 1.97 11.96 -11.26
C ASP A 104 2.16 11.72 -9.75
N ILE A 105 3.19 10.94 -9.42
CA ILE A 105 3.53 10.54 -8.04
C ILE A 105 4.65 11.39 -7.44
N ARG A 106 5.16 12.38 -8.18
CA ARG A 106 6.16 13.31 -7.63
C ARG A 106 5.65 14.00 -6.36
N PRO A 107 4.40 14.51 -6.31
CA PRO A 107 3.90 15.18 -5.11
C PRO A 107 3.89 14.28 -3.88
N ASP A 108 3.58 12.99 -4.04
CA ASP A 108 3.58 12.01 -2.94
C ASP A 108 5.01 11.78 -2.41
N TYR A 109 6.01 11.71 -3.29
CA TYR A 109 7.41 11.62 -2.89
C TYR A 109 7.92 12.88 -2.20
N GLU A 110 7.54 14.06 -2.70
CA GLU A 110 7.87 15.35 -2.07
C GLU A 110 7.25 15.45 -0.68
N GLN A 111 6.00 15.02 -0.52
CA GLN A 111 5.31 14.99 0.76
C GLN A 111 6.02 14.08 1.77
N MET A 112 6.33 12.83 1.42
CA MET A 112 7.07 11.92 2.32
C MET A 112 8.45 12.49 2.70
N VAL A 113 9.15 13.13 1.77
CA VAL A 113 10.44 13.77 2.06
C VAL A 113 10.26 14.89 3.07
N ASP A 114 9.25 15.72 2.89
CA ASP A 114 9.01 16.92 3.69
C ASP A 114 8.45 16.61 5.08
N GLU A 115 7.54 15.65 5.18
CA GLU A 115 6.85 15.27 6.41
C GLU A 115 7.69 14.32 7.27
N ASP A 116 8.43 13.39 6.66
CA ASP A 116 9.11 12.32 7.40
C ASP A 116 10.63 12.38 7.27
N ILE A 117 11.15 12.29 6.05
CA ILE A 117 12.58 12.03 5.83
C ILE A 117 13.45 13.18 6.33
N ILE A 118 13.06 14.44 6.07
CA ILE A 118 13.78 15.63 6.55
C ILE A 118 13.71 15.77 8.08
N LEU A 119 12.76 15.11 8.74
CA LEU A 119 12.71 15.05 10.21
C LEU A 119 13.56 13.90 10.78
N GLY A 120 14.24 13.14 9.92
CA GLY A 120 15.02 11.97 10.29
C GLY A 120 14.14 10.78 10.65
N GLN A 121 12.92 10.71 10.08
CA GLN A 121 11.99 9.60 10.30
C GLN A 121 11.97 8.72 9.04
N VAL A 122 12.32 7.45 9.19
CA VAL A 122 12.21 6.45 8.13
C VAL A 122 11.49 5.23 8.67
N ASN A 123 10.38 4.87 8.04
CA ASN A 123 9.59 3.70 8.41
C ASN A 123 10.15 2.43 7.74
N GLY A 124 10.41 1.40 8.54
CA GLY A 124 10.83 0.07 8.09
C GLY A 124 12.34 -0.18 8.03
N GLU A 125 13.17 0.88 8.07
CA GLU A 125 14.63 0.80 8.02
C GLU A 125 15.27 2.05 8.65
N THR A 126 16.58 2.05 8.89
CA THR A 126 17.31 3.25 9.32
C THR A 126 17.51 4.22 8.16
N LEU A 127 17.71 5.52 8.46
CA LEU A 127 18.03 6.49 7.41
C LEU A 127 19.31 6.12 6.64
N ALA A 128 20.32 5.54 7.31
CA ALA A 128 21.55 5.11 6.65
C ALA A 128 21.32 4.02 5.59
N GLU A 129 20.39 3.08 5.83
CA GLU A 129 20.00 2.04 4.86
C GLU A 129 19.15 2.61 3.71
N PHE A 130 18.35 3.63 4.01
CA PHE A 130 17.50 4.30 3.03
C PHE A 130 18.29 5.17 2.06
N LEU A 131 19.31 5.91 2.53
CA LEU A 131 20.03 6.91 1.74
C LEU A 131 20.66 6.35 0.45
N PRO A 132 20.72 7.14 -0.64
CA PRO A 132 21.48 6.76 -1.82
C PRO A 132 22.99 6.83 -1.56
N PRO A 133 23.83 6.07 -2.30
CA PRO A 133 25.27 5.97 -2.04
C PRO A 133 26.01 7.32 -1.99
N ASN A 134 25.61 8.29 -2.82
CA ASN A 134 26.22 9.62 -2.86
C ASN A 134 25.99 10.46 -1.60
N LEU A 135 24.92 10.18 -0.84
CA LEU A 135 24.67 10.80 0.47
C LEU A 135 25.32 9.98 1.59
N LEU A 136 25.26 8.65 1.50
CA LEU A 136 25.89 7.75 2.47
C LEU A 136 27.41 8.01 2.58
N ASN A 137 28.08 8.22 1.45
CA ASN A 137 29.52 8.52 1.40
C ASN A 137 29.93 9.87 2.03
N ARG A 138 28.97 10.68 2.50
CA ARG A 138 29.21 11.96 3.18
C ARG A 138 29.11 11.85 4.70
N LEU A 139 28.68 10.69 5.20
CA LEU A 139 28.55 10.40 6.61
C LEU A 139 29.92 10.01 7.19
N PRO A 140 30.21 10.40 8.44
CA PRO A 140 31.40 9.93 9.13
C PRO A 140 31.27 8.44 9.46
N GLU A 141 32.41 7.79 9.74
CA GLU A 141 32.43 6.39 10.19
C GLU A 141 31.80 6.21 11.57
N THR A 142 31.72 7.28 12.38
CA THR A 142 31.09 7.24 13.69
C THR A 142 29.56 7.14 13.57
N PRO A 143 28.91 6.22 14.30
CA PRO A 143 27.45 6.12 14.32
C PRO A 143 26.78 7.45 14.68
N GLN A 144 25.74 7.81 13.94
CA GLN A 144 24.92 9.00 14.16
C GLN A 144 23.45 8.61 14.21
N THR A 145 22.64 9.39 14.90
CA THR A 145 21.18 9.25 14.82
C THR A 145 20.67 9.80 13.48
N ASP A 146 19.52 9.33 13.02
CA ASP A 146 18.92 9.77 11.74
C ASP A 146 18.72 11.30 11.70
N LYS A 147 18.34 11.90 12.82
CA LYS A 147 18.25 13.36 12.95
C LYS A 147 19.61 14.06 12.78
N GLN A 148 20.68 13.51 13.35
CA GLN A 148 22.03 14.06 13.18
C GLN A 148 22.53 13.93 11.73
N ILE A 149 22.17 12.81 11.07
CA ILE A 149 22.46 12.59 9.65
C ILE A 149 21.80 13.67 8.79
N ILE A 150 20.49 13.93 8.95
CA ILE A 150 19.82 14.98 8.18
C ILE A 150 20.38 16.37 8.46
N THR A 151 20.61 16.73 9.73
CA THR A 151 21.21 18.02 10.07
C THR A 151 22.53 18.23 9.33
N ARG A 152 23.42 17.22 9.36
CA ARG A 152 24.71 17.27 8.69
C ARG A 152 24.57 17.39 7.17
N LEU A 153 23.72 16.57 6.55
CA LEU A 153 23.50 16.62 5.10
C LEU A 153 22.92 17.96 4.67
N THR A 154 22.03 18.54 5.48
CA THR A 154 21.45 19.87 5.27
C THR A 154 22.52 20.96 5.35
N GLU A 155 23.40 20.92 6.35
CA GLU A 155 24.52 21.86 6.49
C GLU A 155 25.51 21.78 5.32
N GLN A 156 25.74 20.58 4.77
CA GLN A 156 26.68 20.36 3.67
C GLN A 156 26.14 20.72 2.29
N LEU A 157 24.85 20.47 2.04
CA LEU A 157 24.25 20.55 0.69
C LEU A 157 23.26 21.69 0.54
N GLY A 158 22.72 22.19 1.66
CA GLY A 158 21.49 22.98 1.68
C GLY A 158 20.24 22.09 1.61
N ILE A 159 19.13 22.61 2.13
CA ILE A 159 17.88 21.84 2.27
C ILE A 159 17.26 21.46 0.91
N ASN A 160 17.19 22.37 -0.06
CA ASN A 160 16.53 22.08 -1.33
C ASN A 160 17.29 21.05 -2.19
N PRO A 161 18.62 21.12 -2.35
CA PRO A 161 19.37 20.07 -3.04
C PRO A 161 19.27 18.71 -2.34
N LEU A 162 19.20 18.69 -1.00
CA LEU A 162 18.98 17.46 -0.24
C LEU A 162 17.61 16.85 -0.56
N LYS A 163 16.53 17.66 -0.51
CA LYS A 163 15.18 17.22 -0.85
C LYS A 163 15.10 16.61 -2.24
N GLU A 164 15.64 17.28 -3.26
CA GLU A 164 15.68 16.74 -4.64
C GLU A 164 16.42 15.41 -4.73
N CYS A 165 17.53 15.25 -3.99
CA CYS A 165 18.27 13.99 -3.95
C CYS A 165 17.45 12.87 -3.28
N LEU A 166 16.66 13.19 -2.26
CA LEU A 166 15.79 12.23 -1.57
C LEU A 166 14.56 11.87 -2.42
N VAL A 167 13.94 12.83 -3.10
CA VAL A 167 12.87 12.57 -4.08
C VAL A 167 13.39 11.66 -5.20
N LYS A 168 14.59 11.94 -5.73
CA LYS A 168 15.24 11.05 -6.69
C LYS A 168 15.45 9.64 -6.13
N ARG A 169 15.82 9.51 -4.84
CA ARG A 169 15.96 8.21 -4.20
C ARG A 169 14.65 7.42 -4.22
N PHE A 170 13.51 8.04 -3.95
CA PHE A 170 12.21 7.38 -4.08
C PHE A 170 11.97 6.85 -5.50
N TYR A 171 12.27 7.64 -6.55
CA TYR A 171 12.21 7.16 -7.93
C TYR A 171 13.14 5.96 -8.19
N ASP A 172 14.38 6.02 -7.71
CA ASP A 172 15.35 4.94 -7.90
C ASP A 172 14.87 3.63 -7.22
N LEU A 173 14.21 3.73 -6.05
CA LEU A 173 13.60 2.59 -5.36
C LEU A 173 12.38 2.06 -6.12
N GLY A 174 11.56 2.97 -6.65
CA GLY A 174 10.43 2.65 -7.51
C GLY A 174 10.82 1.81 -8.72
N GLU A 175 11.88 2.21 -9.41
CA GLU A 175 12.43 1.48 -10.57
C GLU A 175 12.91 0.09 -10.19
N GLN A 176 13.61 -0.05 -9.06
CA GLN A 176 14.09 -1.35 -8.55
C GLN A 176 12.94 -2.34 -8.30
N GLY A 177 11.77 -1.85 -7.87
CA GLY A 177 10.61 -2.69 -7.60
C GLY A 177 9.92 -3.25 -8.85
N LYS A 178 10.08 -2.65 -10.04
CA LYS A 178 9.29 -3.00 -11.23
C LYS A 178 9.44 -4.46 -11.66
N THR A 179 10.66 -4.99 -11.65
CA THR A 179 10.92 -6.38 -12.07
C THR A 179 10.27 -7.37 -11.12
N HIS A 180 10.34 -7.10 -9.80
CA HIS A 180 9.67 -7.91 -8.79
C HIS A 180 8.16 -7.85 -8.94
N ALA A 181 7.56 -6.66 -9.06
CA ALA A 181 6.13 -6.50 -9.28
C ALA A 181 5.62 -7.28 -10.50
N LEU A 182 6.36 -7.25 -11.62
CA LEU A 182 6.00 -8.01 -12.80
C LEU A 182 6.05 -9.53 -12.55
N SER A 183 7.06 -10.01 -11.82
CA SER A 183 7.18 -11.42 -11.44
C SER A 183 6.05 -11.85 -10.50
N SER A 184 5.76 -11.04 -9.48
CA SER A 184 4.64 -11.24 -8.55
C SER A 184 3.32 -11.29 -9.28
N TRP A 185 3.07 -10.34 -10.19
CA TRP A 185 1.83 -10.30 -10.97
C TRP A 185 1.64 -11.57 -11.79
N LYS A 186 2.70 -12.10 -12.43
CA LYS A 186 2.63 -13.35 -13.19
C LYS A 186 2.23 -14.55 -12.32
N LYS A 187 2.64 -14.60 -11.05
CA LYS A 187 2.26 -15.66 -10.11
C LYS A 187 0.75 -15.66 -9.79
N THR A 188 0.08 -14.51 -9.91
CA THR A 188 -1.36 -14.41 -9.68
C THR A 188 -2.20 -15.09 -10.75
N GLY A 189 -1.66 -15.28 -11.97
CA GLY A 189 -2.41 -15.76 -13.13
C GLY A 189 -3.45 -14.77 -13.68
N LEU A 190 -3.55 -13.56 -13.12
CA LEU A 190 -4.49 -12.52 -13.56
C LEU A 190 -4.03 -11.87 -14.88
N PRO A 191 -4.96 -11.37 -15.71
CA PRO A 191 -4.60 -10.67 -16.93
C PRO A 191 -3.93 -9.31 -16.67
N GLU A 192 -3.21 -8.77 -17.65
CA GLU A 192 -2.55 -7.46 -17.56
C GLU A 192 -3.55 -6.28 -17.73
N LYS A 193 -4.65 -6.29 -16.98
CA LYS A 193 -5.74 -5.28 -17.00
C LYS A 193 -5.86 -4.56 -15.65
N ARG A 194 -4.72 -4.16 -15.09
CA ARG A 194 -4.63 -3.63 -13.73
C ARG A 194 -5.49 -2.38 -13.51
N THR A 195 -5.59 -1.52 -14.52
CA THR A 195 -6.40 -0.30 -14.47
C THR A 195 -7.88 -0.63 -14.33
N GLU A 196 -8.39 -1.50 -15.21
CA GLU A 196 -9.79 -1.89 -15.24
C GLU A 196 -10.17 -2.72 -14.00
N MET A 197 -9.26 -3.59 -13.53
CA MET A 197 -9.42 -4.30 -12.26
C MET A 197 -9.55 -3.34 -11.08
N GLY A 198 -8.69 -2.31 -11.01
CA GLY A 198 -8.76 -1.29 -9.97
C GLY A 198 -10.10 -0.58 -9.95
N LEU A 199 -10.65 -0.21 -11.11
CA LEU A 199 -11.97 0.40 -11.21
C LEU A 199 -13.10 -0.58 -10.83
N ALA A 200 -13.01 -1.86 -11.19
CA ALA A 200 -13.99 -2.86 -10.80
C ALA A 200 -13.96 -3.15 -9.30
N LEU A 201 -12.76 -3.23 -8.70
CA LEU A 201 -12.59 -3.35 -7.25
C LEU A 201 -13.16 -2.12 -6.53
N GLN A 202 -12.88 -0.92 -7.03
CA GLN A 202 -13.44 0.31 -6.48
C GLN A 202 -14.97 0.31 -6.50
N LYS A 203 -15.59 -0.17 -7.59
CA LYS A 203 -17.05 -0.28 -7.69
C LYS A 203 -17.63 -1.24 -6.64
N VAL A 204 -17.06 -2.43 -6.47
CA VAL A 204 -17.56 -3.37 -5.46
C VAL A 204 -17.31 -2.88 -4.03
N LEU A 205 -16.19 -2.20 -3.78
CA LEU A 205 -15.91 -1.54 -2.50
C LEU A 205 -16.94 -0.45 -2.21
N TYR A 206 -17.24 0.41 -3.18
CA TYR A 206 -18.23 1.47 -3.00
C TYR A 206 -19.60 0.91 -2.58
N SER A 207 -20.09 -0.13 -3.25
CA SER A 207 -21.35 -0.76 -2.87
C SER A 207 -21.27 -1.51 -1.54
N GLY A 208 -20.15 -2.19 -1.28
CA GLY A 208 -19.91 -2.96 -0.06
C GLY A 208 -19.81 -2.10 1.19
N ASP A 209 -19.04 -1.03 1.12
CA ASP A 209 -18.83 -0.08 2.21
C ASP A 209 -20.15 0.60 2.61
N ASN A 210 -20.97 1.03 1.64
CA ASN A 210 -22.31 1.56 1.91
C ASN A 210 -23.20 0.53 2.65
N ALA A 211 -23.21 -0.73 2.20
CA ALA A 211 -24.03 -1.74 2.86
C ALA A 211 -23.54 -2.08 4.27
N VAL A 212 -22.24 -2.03 4.52
CA VAL A 212 -21.70 -2.22 5.87
C VAL A 212 -22.09 -1.06 6.78
N GLU A 213 -22.03 0.18 6.30
CA GLU A 213 -22.50 1.35 7.06
C GLU A 213 -23.99 1.27 7.39
N GLU A 214 -24.82 0.78 6.46
CA GLU A 214 -26.27 0.68 6.66
C GLU A 214 -26.68 -0.49 7.57
N LYS A 215 -25.98 -1.62 7.50
CA LYS A 215 -26.46 -2.91 8.03
C LYS A 215 -25.67 -3.46 9.20
N THR A 216 -24.51 -2.89 9.52
CA THR A 216 -23.67 -3.41 10.62
C THR A 216 -23.54 -2.39 11.72
N CYS A 217 -23.51 -2.89 12.96
CA CYS A 217 -23.37 -2.02 14.13
C CYS A 217 -21.91 -1.60 14.36
N GLU A 218 -20.94 -2.52 14.16
CA GLU A 218 -19.55 -2.33 14.62
C GLU A 218 -18.45 -2.84 13.67
N SER A 219 -18.57 -4.07 13.13
CA SER A 219 -17.51 -4.65 12.27
C SER A 219 -18.04 -5.66 11.25
N ALA A 220 -17.27 -5.86 10.18
CA ALA A 220 -17.55 -6.84 9.13
C ALA A 220 -16.27 -7.46 8.58
N LYS A 221 -16.36 -8.68 8.06
CA LYS A 221 -15.32 -9.34 7.27
C LYS A 221 -15.67 -9.27 5.80
N GLY A 222 -14.70 -8.93 4.97
CA GLY A 222 -14.81 -8.87 3.52
C GLY A 222 -13.79 -9.79 2.86
N ILE A 223 -14.21 -10.51 1.82
CA ILE A 223 -13.30 -11.21 0.92
C ILE A 223 -13.42 -10.58 -0.46
N PHE A 224 -12.34 -9.94 -0.91
CA PHE A 224 -12.21 -9.46 -2.27
C PHE A 224 -11.70 -10.59 -3.14
N SER A 225 -12.44 -10.93 -4.19
CA SER A 225 -12.03 -11.95 -5.16
C SER A 225 -11.81 -11.32 -6.53
N ILE A 226 -10.68 -11.61 -7.16
CA ILE A 226 -10.33 -11.13 -8.50
C ILE A 226 -10.14 -12.36 -9.38
N ALA A 227 -11.01 -12.51 -10.37
CA ALA A 227 -10.90 -13.51 -11.42
C ALA A 227 -10.60 -12.83 -12.76
N ASN A 228 -10.44 -13.60 -13.85
CA ASN A 228 -9.97 -13.09 -15.14
C ASN A 228 -10.80 -11.95 -15.76
N THR A 229 -12.08 -11.81 -15.42
CA THR A 229 -12.98 -10.81 -16.01
C THR A 229 -13.89 -10.14 -15.00
N VAL A 230 -13.71 -10.44 -13.70
CA VAL A 230 -14.65 -10.03 -12.67
C VAL A 230 -13.98 -9.85 -11.32
N CYS A 231 -14.34 -8.77 -10.65
CA CYS A 231 -14.05 -8.53 -9.24
C CYS A 231 -15.32 -8.75 -8.41
N ARG A 232 -15.16 -9.29 -7.21
CA ARG A 232 -16.25 -9.55 -6.27
C ARG A 232 -15.85 -9.12 -4.87
N LEU A 233 -16.82 -8.66 -4.10
CA LEU A 233 -16.70 -8.47 -2.66
C LEU A 233 -17.82 -9.24 -1.96
N GLU A 234 -17.44 -10.20 -1.12
CA GLU A 234 -18.34 -10.95 -0.24
C GLU A 234 -18.18 -10.45 1.19
N ILE A 235 -19.30 -10.09 1.85
CA ILE A 235 -19.27 -9.46 3.16
C ILE A 235 -20.07 -10.28 4.16
N MET A 236 -19.45 -10.56 5.30
CA MET A 236 -20.06 -11.27 6.43
C MET A 236 -19.99 -10.43 7.70
N GLU A 237 -21.05 -10.49 8.49
CA GLU A 237 -21.06 -9.90 9.83
C GLU A 237 -20.15 -10.72 10.77
N THR A 238 -19.32 -10.05 11.56
CA THR A 238 -18.37 -10.69 12.48
C THR A 238 -19.04 -11.45 13.61
N HIS A 239 -20.10 -10.90 14.21
CA HIS A 239 -20.73 -11.46 15.41
C HIS A 239 -21.67 -12.63 15.15
N HIS A 240 -22.30 -12.67 13.97
CA HIS A 240 -23.32 -13.68 13.65
C HIS A 240 -22.96 -14.54 12.43
N HIS A 241 -21.82 -14.27 11.77
CA HIS A 241 -21.41 -14.91 10.52
C HIS A 241 -22.51 -14.93 9.46
N LYS A 242 -23.35 -13.90 9.47
CA LYS A 242 -24.45 -13.74 8.51
C LYS A 242 -23.92 -13.04 7.27
N PRO A 243 -24.22 -13.53 6.06
CA PRO A 243 -23.97 -12.79 4.84
C PRO A 243 -24.70 -11.45 4.87
N ILE A 244 -23.97 -10.36 4.65
CA ILE A 244 -24.53 -9.00 4.59
C ILE A 244 -24.89 -8.67 3.13
N ALA A 245 -23.96 -8.93 2.23
CA ALA A 245 -24.09 -8.64 0.82
C ALA A 245 -22.98 -9.31 0.00
N GLN A 246 -23.23 -9.41 -1.31
CA GLN A 246 -22.27 -9.81 -2.32
C GLN A 246 -22.38 -8.86 -3.49
N TYR A 247 -21.24 -8.31 -3.92
CA TYR A 247 -21.15 -7.37 -5.03
C TYR A 247 -20.22 -7.90 -6.10
N LEU A 248 -20.56 -7.62 -7.36
CA LEU A 248 -19.83 -8.10 -8.52
C LEU A 248 -19.69 -6.97 -9.54
N ALA A 249 -18.48 -6.78 -10.05
CA ALA A 249 -18.19 -5.86 -11.12
C ALA A 249 -17.33 -6.54 -12.18
N GLN A 250 -17.80 -6.55 -13.42
CA GLN A 250 -17.02 -7.01 -14.56
C GLN A 250 -16.02 -5.94 -14.99
N PHE A 251 -14.89 -6.38 -15.53
CA PHE A 251 -13.94 -5.52 -16.22
C PHE A 251 -13.65 -6.10 -17.61
N ALA A 252 -13.68 -5.21 -18.60
CA ALA A 252 -13.63 -5.56 -20.03
C ALA A 252 -12.20 -5.57 -20.58
#